data_AF-T1KWB5-F1
#
_entry.id   AF-T1KWB5-F1
#
_cell.length_a   1.000
_cell.length_b   1.000
_cell.length_c   1.000
_cell.angle_alpha   90.00
_cell.angle_beta   90.00
_cell.angle_gamma   90.00
#
_symmetry.space_group_name_H-M   'P 1'
#
loop_
_entity.id
_entity.type
_entity.pdbx_description
1 polymer ?
#
loop_
_entity_poly.entity_id
_entity_poly.type
_entity_poly.pdbx_seq_one_letter_code
_entity_poly.pdbx_strand_id
1 'polypeptide(L)'
;MSESTNLLRIISNHQGLNMSNQSLDEKQKNVATLCEQYLQKLVNKLKQQSEVNDSSDPCDADSSCAAEIQLWNQLKKYIETHEGSLINCIHGFYVYILQVLYSLIKGPAMDLYFIRCKFVDDVKLKEADKLLFYNIYIRLGDLNRYLKNLKVSRYYYYQACEIDPSRGHAYNQLALVTTSQVFNSLYYSVRALMATDDPIKMAKNNIDSLVNRCSLMNPNIEPLFLNDSSIIDADRVENWLHFIVIAIYCEKLKIVLPYLIKELDKNLTIEPKKPNENILIPKFDTKWIFSAMDVAIDIILSHPSDEKLSSIELDKELSDIKGKLTILLKDKTCTADKVGLALKHDYLLYGFSPLKEAHKVLSFSEPLDDLLNTQLLLLRINEKLEKLIVLTNERKVKNRVKKSRNIALQSILGSKGSS
;
A
#
# COMPACT_ATOMS: atom_id res chain seq x y z
N MET A 1 -26.86 -12.24 19.39
CA MET A 1 -25.47 -12.33 18.90
C MET A 1 -24.42 -12.50 20.01
N SER A 2 -24.70 -12.27 21.31
CA SER A 2 -23.71 -12.45 22.40
C SER A 2 -23.66 -13.86 23.00
N GLU A 3 -24.76 -14.63 22.95
CA GLU A 3 -24.80 -15.99 23.53
C GLU A 3 -24.15 -17.05 22.64
N SER A 4 -24.29 -16.94 21.31
CA SER A 4 -23.66 -17.86 20.34
C SER A 4 -22.13 -17.80 20.39
N THR A 5 -21.55 -16.63 20.64
CA THR A 5 -20.10 -16.41 20.78
C THR A 5 -19.57 -17.01 22.09
N ASN A 6 -20.35 -16.99 23.17
CA ASN A 6 -19.98 -17.62 24.43
C ASN A 6 -20.03 -19.15 24.35
N LEU A 7 -21.01 -19.72 23.64
CA LEU A 7 -21.10 -21.17 23.44
C LEU A 7 -19.92 -21.70 22.61
N LEU A 8 -19.55 -20.99 21.53
CA LEU A 8 -18.38 -21.34 20.70
C LEU A 8 -17.08 -21.28 21.50
N ARG A 9 -16.96 -20.34 22.44
CA ARG A 9 -15.78 -20.22 23.32
C ARG A 9 -15.67 -21.36 24.33
N ILE A 10 -16.80 -21.81 24.88
CA ILE A 10 -16.84 -22.97 25.80
C ILE A 10 -16.54 -24.28 25.05
N ILE A 11 -17.09 -24.46 23.84
CA ILE A 11 -16.80 -25.63 22.99
C ILE A 11 -15.33 -25.64 22.56
N SER A 12 -14.77 -24.48 22.18
CA SER A 12 -13.35 -24.34 21.85
C SER A 12 -12.45 -24.71 23.03
N ASN A 13 -12.81 -24.31 24.26
CA ASN A 13 -12.03 -24.63 25.46
C ASN A 13 -12.10 -26.12 25.80
N HIS A 14 -13.24 -26.79 25.62
CA HIS A 14 -13.37 -28.23 25.83
C HIS A 14 -12.62 -29.07 24.78
N GLN A 15 -12.59 -28.63 23.52
CA GLN A 15 -11.82 -29.32 22.48
C GLN A 15 -10.30 -29.15 22.65
N GLY A 16 -9.84 -28.01 23.18
CA GLY A 16 -8.43 -27.77 23.48
C GLY A 16 -7.87 -28.73 24.55
N LEU A 17 -8.65 -29.03 25.58
CA LEU A 17 -8.26 -29.97 26.65
C LEU A 17 -8.10 -31.43 26.17
N ASN A 18 -8.79 -31.82 25.09
CA ASN A 18 -8.62 -33.16 24.51
C ASN A 18 -7.39 -33.28 23.60
N MET A 19 -6.85 -32.18 23.08
CA MET A 19 -5.69 -32.21 22.19
C MET A 19 -4.35 -32.39 22.94
N SER A 20 -4.27 -32.01 24.22
CA SER A 20 -3.03 -32.14 25.00
C SER A 20 -2.62 -33.59 25.26
N ASN A 21 -3.58 -34.53 25.22
CA ASN A 21 -3.35 -35.94 25.52
C ASN A 21 -3.06 -36.80 24.29
N GLN A 22 -3.21 -36.25 23.08
CA GLN A 22 -2.93 -36.97 21.84
C GLN A 22 -1.42 -37.06 21.58
N SER A 23 -0.99 -38.21 21.06
CA SER A 23 0.40 -38.35 20.58
C SER A 23 0.65 -37.42 19.39
N LEU A 24 1.92 -37.07 19.14
CA LEU A 24 2.28 -36.25 17.99
C LEU A 24 1.84 -36.89 16.66
N ASP A 25 1.99 -38.21 16.55
CA ASP A 25 1.61 -38.98 15.36
C ASP A 25 0.09 -38.93 15.13
N GLU A 26 -0.71 -39.03 16.20
CA GLU A 26 -2.16 -38.87 16.12
C GLU A 26 -2.56 -37.46 15.66
N LYS A 27 -1.91 -36.43 16.19
CA LYS A 27 -2.13 -35.04 15.77
C LYS A 27 -1.79 -34.84 14.30
N GLN A 28 -0.65 -35.36 13.85
CA GLN A 28 -0.24 -35.31 12.44
C GLN A 28 -1.23 -36.02 11.53
N LYS A 29 -1.71 -37.21 11.92
CA LYS A 29 -2.73 -37.96 11.17
C LYS A 29 -4.05 -37.19 11.08
N ASN A 30 -4.46 -36.55 12.18
CA ASN A 30 -5.67 -35.71 12.21
C ASN A 30 -5.54 -34.50 11.28
N VAL A 31 -4.39 -33.82 11.30
CA VAL A 31 -4.09 -32.70 10.37
C VAL A 31 -4.12 -33.18 8.92
N ALA A 32 -3.44 -34.28 8.60
CA ALA A 32 -3.40 -34.83 7.24
C ALA A 32 -4.80 -35.19 6.72
N THR A 33 -5.61 -35.85 7.54
CA THR A 33 -6.99 -36.22 7.21
C THR A 33 -7.85 -34.99 6.92
N LEU A 34 -7.74 -33.96 7.76
CA LEU A 34 -8.47 -32.69 7.58
C LEU A 34 -8.04 -31.97 6.29
N CYS A 35 -6.74 -31.91 6.03
CA CYS A 35 -6.16 -31.33 4.83
C CYS A 35 -6.66 -32.04 3.55
N GLU A 36 -6.67 -33.37 3.52
CA GLU A 36 -7.16 -34.17 2.39
C GLU A 36 -8.64 -33.91 2.10
N GLN A 37 -9.49 -33.92 3.13
CA GLN A 37 -10.93 -33.64 3.00
C GLN A 37 -11.19 -32.26 2.38
N TYR A 38 -10.48 -31.23 2.85
CA TYR A 38 -10.67 -29.88 2.35
C TYR A 38 -10.02 -29.66 0.98
N LEU A 39 -8.93 -30.34 0.66
CA LEU A 39 -8.36 -30.30 -0.69
C LEU A 39 -9.39 -30.79 -1.72
N GLN A 40 -10.03 -31.93 -1.47
CA GLN A 40 -11.06 -32.45 -2.37
C GLN A 40 -12.24 -31.47 -2.50
N LYS A 41 -12.68 -30.89 -1.38
CA LYS A 41 -13.75 -29.87 -1.35
C LYS A 41 -13.38 -28.64 -2.17
N LEU A 42 -12.16 -28.12 -2.02
CA LEU A 42 -11.65 -26.95 -2.75
C LEU A 42 -11.57 -27.23 -4.25
N VAL A 43 -10.96 -28.36 -4.66
CA VAL A 43 -10.82 -28.74 -6.07
C VAL A 43 -12.18 -28.91 -6.74
N ASN A 44 -13.15 -29.55 -6.06
CA ASN A 44 -14.49 -29.73 -6.61
C ASN A 44 -15.19 -28.38 -6.84
N LYS A 45 -15.11 -27.47 -5.86
CA LYS A 45 -15.71 -26.12 -5.97
C LYS A 45 -15.09 -25.31 -7.09
N LEU A 46 -13.76 -25.35 -7.24
CA LEU A 46 -13.07 -24.62 -8.31
C LEU A 46 -13.43 -25.15 -9.70
N LYS A 47 -13.57 -26.47 -9.86
CA LYS A 47 -14.05 -27.07 -11.10
C LYS A 47 -15.47 -26.60 -11.43
N GLN A 48 -16.37 -26.61 -10.46
CA GLN A 48 -17.73 -26.10 -10.63
C GLN A 48 -17.76 -24.61 -11.00
N GLN A 49 -16.94 -23.78 -10.35
CA GLN A 49 -16.79 -22.35 -10.65
C GLN A 49 -16.17 -22.06 -12.03
N SER A 50 -15.44 -23.01 -12.61
CA SER A 50 -14.89 -22.90 -13.96
C SER A 50 -15.95 -23.15 -15.04
N GLU A 51 -16.99 -23.93 -14.73
CA GLU A 51 -18.09 -24.28 -15.64
C GLU A 51 -19.18 -23.19 -15.65
N VAL A 52 -19.40 -22.53 -14.51
CA VAL A 52 -20.37 -21.44 -14.39
C VAL A 52 -19.66 -20.10 -14.63
N ASN A 53 -20.03 -19.41 -15.72
CA ASN A 53 -19.51 -18.08 -16.07
C ASN A 53 -19.98 -16.95 -15.12
N ASP A 54 -20.60 -17.28 -13.98
CA ASP A 54 -21.19 -16.27 -13.11
C ASP A 54 -20.18 -15.58 -12.22
N SER A 55 -20.43 -14.28 -12.03
CA SER A 55 -19.75 -13.42 -11.06
C SER A 55 -20.29 -13.68 -9.65
N SER A 56 -20.18 -14.93 -9.17
CA SER A 56 -20.61 -15.29 -7.81
C SER A 56 -19.84 -14.45 -6.79
N ASP A 57 -20.56 -13.91 -5.80
CA ASP A 57 -19.99 -13.18 -4.67
C ASP A 57 -18.89 -14.02 -3.98
N PRO A 58 -17.65 -13.51 -3.83
CA PRO A 58 -16.57 -14.20 -3.12
C PRO A 58 -16.95 -14.64 -1.70
N CYS A 59 -17.90 -13.92 -1.08
CA CYS A 59 -18.40 -14.16 0.26
C CYS A 59 -19.49 -15.24 0.34
N ASP A 60 -19.88 -15.88 -0.77
CA ASP A 60 -20.82 -16.99 -0.74
C ASP A 60 -20.29 -18.10 0.18
N ALA A 61 -21.15 -18.61 1.06
CA ALA A 61 -20.83 -19.72 1.96
C ALA A 61 -20.41 -20.98 1.18
N ASP A 62 -20.85 -21.09 -0.08
CA ASP A 62 -20.44 -22.17 -0.97
C ASP A 62 -19.21 -21.86 -1.85
N SER A 63 -18.49 -20.76 -1.59
CA SER A 63 -17.26 -20.45 -2.32
C SER A 63 -16.07 -21.33 -1.91
N SER A 64 -15.08 -21.43 -2.80
CA SER A 64 -13.76 -22.03 -2.51
C SER A 64 -13.04 -21.26 -1.38
N CYS A 65 -13.16 -19.93 -1.35
CA CYS A 65 -12.65 -19.10 -0.26
C CYS A 65 -13.29 -19.46 1.10
N ALA A 66 -14.61 -19.63 1.16
CA ALA A 66 -15.28 -20.02 2.40
C ALA A 66 -14.79 -21.39 2.93
N ALA A 67 -14.50 -22.33 2.03
CA ALA A 67 -13.91 -23.61 2.40
C ALA A 67 -12.48 -23.47 2.95
N GLU A 68 -11.63 -22.61 2.36
CA GLU A 68 -10.29 -22.33 2.89
C GLU A 68 -10.36 -21.70 4.29
N ILE A 69 -11.23 -20.72 4.50
CA ILE A 69 -11.39 -20.05 5.80
C ILE A 69 -11.81 -21.04 6.89
N GLN A 70 -12.75 -21.94 6.56
CA GLN A 70 -13.17 -23.00 7.48
C GLN A 70 -12.02 -23.95 7.83
N LEU A 71 -11.23 -24.35 6.83
CA LEU A 71 -10.05 -25.18 7.05
C LEU A 71 -9.04 -24.49 7.97
N TRP A 72 -8.71 -23.23 7.69
CA TRP A 72 -7.77 -22.46 8.49
C TRP A 72 -8.20 -22.38 9.96
N ASN A 73 -9.49 -22.11 10.22
CA ASN A 73 -10.03 -22.06 11.57
C ASN A 73 -9.87 -23.39 12.30
N GLN A 74 -10.05 -24.53 11.61
CA GLN A 74 -9.84 -25.85 12.18
C GLN A 74 -8.35 -26.19 12.37
N LEU A 75 -7.46 -25.70 11.49
CA LEU A 75 -6.02 -25.92 11.62
C LEU A 75 -5.39 -25.06 12.71
N LYS A 76 -5.98 -23.90 13.01
CA LYS A 76 -5.46 -22.95 14.00
C LYS A 76 -5.23 -23.58 15.38
N LYS A 77 -6.11 -24.48 15.82
CA LYS A 77 -5.94 -25.22 17.10
C LYS A 77 -4.66 -26.04 17.16
N TYR A 78 -4.17 -26.55 16.02
CA TYR A 78 -2.90 -27.29 15.93
C TYR A 78 -1.72 -26.34 15.84
N ILE A 79 -1.88 -25.16 15.21
CA ILE A 79 -0.83 -24.14 15.14
C ILE A 79 -0.55 -23.55 16.53
N GLU A 80 -1.59 -23.38 17.34
CA GLU A 80 -1.52 -22.86 18.71
C GLU A 80 -0.78 -23.80 19.69
N THR A 81 -0.53 -25.07 19.32
CA THR A 81 0.34 -25.96 20.12
C THR A 81 1.82 -25.59 19.99
N HIS A 82 2.18 -24.77 19.01
CA HIS A 82 3.56 -24.38 18.68
C HIS A 82 4.50 -25.56 18.35
N GLU A 83 3.94 -26.72 17.99
CA GLU A 83 4.71 -27.89 17.55
C GLU A 83 5.21 -27.69 16.12
N GLY A 84 6.52 -27.47 15.96
CA GLY A 84 7.12 -27.14 14.65
C GLY A 84 6.86 -28.18 13.55
N SER A 85 6.75 -29.46 13.89
CA SER A 85 6.43 -30.54 12.94
C SER A 85 5.00 -30.43 12.39
N LEU A 86 4.01 -30.08 13.23
CA LEU A 86 2.64 -29.82 12.78
C LEU A 86 2.58 -28.58 11.89
N ILE A 87 3.27 -27.51 12.28
CA ILE A 87 3.33 -26.28 11.48
C ILE A 87 3.97 -26.55 10.11
N ASN A 88 5.03 -27.36 10.05
CA ASN A 88 5.65 -27.79 8.78
C ASN A 88 4.71 -28.62 7.91
N CYS A 89 3.94 -29.54 8.51
CA CYS A 89 2.94 -30.33 7.79
C CYS A 89 1.87 -29.42 7.15
N ILE A 90 1.32 -28.48 7.94
CA ILE A 90 0.33 -27.50 7.47
C ILE A 90 0.93 -26.60 6.38
N HIS A 91 2.17 -26.15 6.56
CA HIS A 91 2.89 -25.36 5.56
C HIS A 91 3.05 -26.11 4.23
N GLY A 92 3.53 -27.36 4.27
CA GLY A 92 3.66 -28.19 3.06
C GLY A 92 2.34 -28.35 2.32
N PHE A 93 1.24 -28.52 3.07
CA PHE A 93 -0.09 -28.57 2.49
C PHE A 93 -0.52 -27.27 1.80
N TYR A 94 -0.32 -26.10 2.41
CA TYR A 94 -0.68 -24.82 1.77
C TYR A 94 0.18 -24.52 0.54
N VAL A 95 1.45 -24.92 0.53
CA VAL A 95 2.30 -24.86 -0.67
C VAL A 95 1.73 -25.75 -1.77
N TYR A 96 1.33 -26.98 -1.42
CA TYR A 96 0.73 -27.90 -2.37
C TYR A 96 -0.61 -27.40 -2.93
N ILE A 97 -1.51 -26.88 -2.08
CA ILE A 97 -2.75 -26.24 -2.53
C ILE A 97 -2.42 -25.13 -3.53
N LEU A 98 -1.47 -24.26 -3.19
CA LEU A 98 -1.08 -23.16 -4.07
C LEU A 98 -0.72 -23.70 -5.47
N GLN A 99 0.13 -24.74 -5.55
CA GLN A 99 0.48 -25.42 -6.83
C GLN A 99 -0.73 -25.93 -7.60
N VAL A 100 -1.66 -26.59 -6.90
CA VAL A 100 -2.89 -27.09 -7.49
C VAL A 100 -3.74 -25.94 -8.05
N LEU A 101 -3.91 -24.85 -7.30
CA LEU A 101 -4.68 -23.68 -7.74
C LEU A 101 -4.09 -23.05 -9.00
N TYR A 102 -2.77 -22.84 -9.02
CA TYR A 102 -2.11 -22.31 -10.21
C TYR A 102 -2.31 -23.20 -11.42
N SER A 103 -2.18 -24.52 -11.26
CA SER A 103 -2.35 -25.48 -12.35
C SER A 103 -3.78 -25.49 -12.89
N LEU A 104 -4.78 -25.38 -12.00
CA LEU A 104 -6.20 -25.35 -12.37
C LEU A 104 -6.60 -24.04 -13.05
N ILE A 105 -6.09 -22.90 -12.57
CA ILE A 105 -6.54 -21.57 -13.01
C ILE A 105 -5.73 -21.06 -14.21
N LYS A 106 -4.40 -21.24 -14.22
CA LYS A 106 -3.53 -20.76 -15.32
C LYS A 106 -3.22 -21.83 -16.36
N GLY A 107 -3.60 -23.08 -16.12
CA GLY A 107 -3.29 -24.20 -17.00
C GLY A 107 -1.86 -24.75 -16.86
N PRO A 108 -1.50 -25.77 -17.64
CA PRO A 108 -0.29 -26.58 -17.45
C PRO A 108 1.02 -25.92 -17.88
N ALA A 109 0.99 -24.69 -18.40
CA ALA A 109 2.18 -24.00 -18.92
C ALA A 109 3.06 -23.34 -17.84
N MET A 110 2.68 -23.44 -16.55
CA MET A 110 3.41 -22.83 -15.45
C MET A 110 4.44 -23.79 -14.82
N ASP A 111 5.60 -23.23 -14.46
CA ASP A 111 6.64 -23.94 -13.70
C ASP A 111 6.12 -24.33 -12.30
N LEU A 112 5.94 -25.63 -12.09
CA LEU A 112 5.45 -26.26 -10.85
C LEU A 112 6.27 -25.89 -9.60
N TYR A 113 7.52 -25.41 -9.79
CA TYR A 113 8.43 -25.08 -8.70
C TYR A 113 8.44 -23.60 -8.32
N PHE A 114 7.62 -22.76 -8.96
CA PHE A 114 7.47 -21.33 -8.66
C PHE A 114 8.77 -20.51 -8.67
N ILE A 115 9.83 -20.98 -9.33
CA ILE A 115 11.15 -20.34 -9.26
C ILE A 115 11.11 -18.96 -9.94
N ARG A 116 10.14 -18.69 -10.83
CA ARG A 116 10.09 -17.47 -11.65
C ARG A 116 8.70 -16.85 -11.88
N CYS A 117 7.65 -17.29 -11.19
CA CYS A 117 6.31 -16.78 -11.49
C CYS A 117 6.06 -15.42 -10.83
N LYS A 118 6.26 -14.32 -11.58
CA LYS A 118 5.57 -13.07 -11.29
C LYS A 118 4.07 -13.34 -11.36
N PHE A 119 3.35 -13.14 -10.26
CA PHE A 119 1.97 -13.60 -10.14
C PHE A 119 1.00 -12.91 -11.12
N VAL A 120 1.32 -11.70 -11.59
CA VAL A 120 0.28 -10.71 -11.94
C VAL A 120 0.23 -10.26 -13.40
N ASP A 121 1.19 -10.58 -14.27
CA ASP A 121 1.26 -9.74 -15.48
C ASP A 121 0.23 -10.09 -16.58
N ASP A 122 -0.23 -11.35 -16.73
CA ASP A 122 -0.96 -11.76 -17.95
C ASP A 122 -2.39 -12.34 -17.79
N VAL A 123 -2.87 -12.65 -16.58
CA VAL A 123 -4.16 -13.35 -16.40
C VAL A 123 -5.12 -12.56 -15.52
N LYS A 124 -6.25 -12.12 -16.10
CA LYS A 124 -7.38 -11.54 -15.37
C LYS A 124 -8.05 -12.61 -14.50
N LEU A 125 -7.60 -12.74 -13.26
CA LEU A 125 -8.22 -13.61 -12.26
C LEU A 125 -9.62 -13.10 -11.87
N LYS A 126 -10.57 -14.02 -11.65
CA LYS A 126 -11.86 -13.69 -11.04
C LYS A 126 -11.63 -13.21 -9.60
N GLU A 127 -12.50 -12.33 -9.09
CA GLU A 127 -12.34 -11.78 -7.72
C GLU A 127 -12.34 -12.86 -6.63
N ALA A 128 -13.16 -13.91 -6.77
CA ALA A 128 -13.15 -15.02 -5.82
C ALA A 128 -11.81 -15.79 -5.81
N ASP A 129 -11.18 -15.94 -6.97
CA ASP A 129 -9.87 -16.60 -7.09
C ASP A 129 -8.78 -15.73 -6.48
N LYS A 130 -8.80 -14.41 -6.76
CA LYS A 130 -7.87 -13.45 -6.12
C LYS A 130 -7.95 -13.53 -4.61
N LEU A 131 -9.17 -13.55 -4.05
CA LEU A 131 -9.39 -13.65 -2.62
C LEU A 131 -8.84 -14.96 -2.03
N LEU A 132 -9.04 -16.08 -2.72
CA LEU A 132 -8.50 -17.37 -2.30
C LEU A 132 -6.96 -17.38 -2.30
N PHE A 133 -6.33 -16.91 -3.38
CA PHE A 133 -4.87 -16.77 -3.45
C PHE A 133 -4.36 -15.85 -2.33
N TYR A 134 -4.98 -14.69 -2.15
CA TYR A 134 -4.65 -13.76 -1.07
C TYR A 134 -4.62 -14.46 0.28
N ASN A 135 -5.69 -15.19 0.64
CA ASN A 135 -5.77 -15.87 1.92
C ASN A 135 -4.65 -16.92 2.08
N ILE A 136 -4.38 -17.72 1.05
CA ILE A 136 -3.32 -18.73 1.07
C ILE A 136 -1.95 -18.09 1.30
N TYR A 137 -1.66 -16.98 0.62
CA TYR A 137 -0.44 -16.23 0.82
C TYR A 137 -0.32 -15.67 2.24
N ILE A 138 -1.42 -15.17 2.82
CA ILE A 138 -1.45 -14.80 4.24
C ILE A 138 -1.09 -16.01 5.12
N ARG A 139 -1.68 -17.19 4.87
CA ARG A 139 -1.43 -18.39 5.70
C ARG A 139 0.01 -18.83 5.61
N LEU A 140 0.57 -18.88 4.40
CA LEU A 140 1.97 -19.21 4.18
C LEU A 140 2.91 -18.21 4.87
N GLY A 141 2.57 -16.92 4.84
CA GLY A 141 3.28 -15.88 5.57
C GLY A 141 3.24 -16.10 7.09
N ASP A 142 2.07 -16.39 7.65
CA ASP A 142 1.87 -16.63 9.09
C ASP A 142 2.63 -17.88 9.55
N LEU A 143 2.52 -18.98 8.81
CA LEU A 143 3.23 -20.24 9.10
C LEU A 143 4.75 -20.04 9.09
N ASN A 144 5.29 -19.33 8.09
CA ASN A 144 6.73 -19.00 8.06
C ASN A 144 7.14 -18.09 9.22
N ARG A 145 6.28 -17.18 9.66
CA ARG A 145 6.55 -16.37 10.86
C ARG A 145 6.61 -17.26 12.11
N TYR A 146 5.71 -18.22 12.27
CA TYR A 146 5.74 -19.17 13.39
C TYR A 146 7.00 -20.04 13.37
N LEU A 147 7.44 -20.46 12.18
CA LEU A 147 8.72 -21.16 11.94
C LEU A 147 9.96 -20.25 12.02
N LYS A 148 9.80 -18.97 12.39
CA LYS A 148 10.87 -17.96 12.49
C LYS A 148 11.61 -17.66 11.17
N ASN A 149 11.04 -18.03 10.02
CA ASN A 149 11.58 -17.68 8.71
C ASN A 149 11.02 -16.34 8.22
N LEU A 150 11.49 -15.24 8.82
CA LEU A 150 10.95 -13.89 8.55
C LEU A 150 11.17 -13.44 7.10
N LYS A 151 12.25 -13.87 6.45
CA LYS A 151 12.53 -13.52 5.04
C LYS A 151 11.47 -14.09 4.11
N VAL A 152 11.13 -15.37 4.27
CA VAL A 152 10.10 -16.04 3.45
C VAL A 152 8.70 -15.57 3.86
N SER A 153 8.46 -15.32 5.15
CA SER A 153 7.21 -14.72 5.62
C SER A 153 6.91 -13.38 4.92
N ARG A 154 7.90 -12.48 4.84
CA ARG A 154 7.78 -11.22 4.08
C ARG A 154 7.45 -11.45 2.61
N TYR A 155 8.13 -12.40 1.95
CA TYR A 155 7.88 -12.72 0.55
C TYR A 155 6.39 -13.05 0.32
N TYR A 156 5.81 -13.93 1.14
CA TYR A 156 4.41 -14.29 0.98
C TYR A 156 3.44 -13.14 1.28
N TYR A 157 3.71 -12.31 2.29
CA TYR A 157 2.87 -11.12 2.50
C TYR A 157 3.01 -10.09 1.37
N TYR A 158 4.18 -9.95 0.75
CA TYR A 158 4.33 -9.12 -0.45
C TYR A 158 3.48 -9.65 -1.61
N GLN A 159 3.49 -10.97 -1.84
CA GLN A 159 2.62 -11.59 -2.85
C GLN A 159 1.14 -11.34 -2.55
N ALA A 160 0.71 -11.43 -1.28
CA ALA A 160 -0.66 -11.07 -0.90
C ALA A 160 -0.99 -9.59 -1.21
N CYS A 161 -0.08 -8.66 -0.93
CA CYS A 161 -0.27 -7.25 -1.29
C CYS A 161 -0.34 -7.01 -2.80
N GLU A 162 0.41 -7.77 -3.61
CA GLU A 162 0.35 -7.67 -5.08
C GLU A 162 -0.98 -8.17 -5.64
N ILE A 163 -1.58 -9.17 -4.99
CA ILE A 163 -2.87 -9.75 -5.39
C ILE A 163 -4.01 -8.80 -5.10
N ASP A 164 -4.04 -8.29 -3.88
CA ASP A 164 -5.10 -7.39 -3.42
C ASP A 164 -4.53 -6.30 -2.51
N PRO A 165 -4.12 -5.16 -3.10
CA PRO A 165 -3.56 -4.03 -2.37
C PRO A 165 -4.61 -3.27 -1.52
N SER A 166 -5.90 -3.57 -1.70
CA SER A 166 -7.00 -2.88 -1.02
C SER A 166 -7.26 -3.37 0.40
N ARG A 167 -6.66 -4.50 0.78
CA ARG A 167 -6.88 -5.19 2.07
C ARG A 167 -5.71 -5.00 3.03
N GLY A 168 -6.02 -4.54 4.24
CA GLY A 168 -5.01 -4.14 5.21
C GLY A 168 -4.28 -5.28 5.92
N HIS A 169 -4.77 -6.53 5.84
CA HIS A 169 -4.24 -7.64 6.62
C HIS A 169 -2.76 -7.93 6.29
N ALA A 170 -2.42 -8.10 5.01
CA ALA A 170 -1.05 -8.33 4.54
C ALA A 170 -0.09 -7.23 4.99
N TYR A 171 -0.50 -5.95 4.85
CA TYR A 171 0.28 -4.81 5.31
C TYR A 171 0.50 -4.84 6.84
N ASN A 172 -0.52 -5.16 7.63
CA ASN A 172 -0.34 -5.27 9.07
C ASN A 172 0.67 -6.36 9.43
N GLN A 173 0.65 -7.50 8.74
CA GLN A 173 1.65 -8.54 8.97
C GLN A 173 3.06 -8.12 8.54
N LEU A 174 3.21 -7.44 7.40
CA LEU A 174 4.47 -6.85 6.95
C LEU A 174 5.05 -5.88 7.98
N ALA A 175 4.21 -5.04 8.59
CA ALA A 175 4.64 -4.12 9.65
C ALA A 175 5.25 -4.86 10.85
N LEU A 176 4.61 -5.97 11.27
CA LEU A 176 5.06 -6.79 12.39
C LEU A 176 6.37 -7.55 12.11
N VAL A 177 6.65 -7.91 10.87
CA VAL A 177 7.89 -8.63 10.49
C VAL A 177 9.01 -7.71 9.99
N THR A 178 8.77 -6.39 9.90
CA THR A 178 9.72 -5.38 9.39
C THR A 178 10.11 -4.34 10.46
N THR A 179 10.07 -4.73 11.74
CA THR A 179 10.27 -3.82 12.88
C THR A 179 11.68 -3.20 12.97
N SER A 180 12.68 -3.80 12.31
CA SER A 180 14.04 -3.25 12.26
C SER A 180 14.17 -2.02 11.34
N GLN A 181 13.19 -1.78 10.46
CA GLN A 181 13.16 -0.64 9.54
C GLN A 181 11.94 0.21 9.90
N VAL A 182 12.16 1.20 10.78
CA VAL A 182 11.09 1.97 11.44
C VAL A 182 10.11 2.57 10.42
N PHE A 183 10.60 3.26 9.39
CA PHE A 183 9.74 3.87 8.37
C PHE A 183 8.99 2.85 7.51
N ASN A 184 9.57 1.68 7.23
CA ASN A 184 8.86 0.63 6.51
C ASN A 184 7.74 0.02 7.38
N SER A 185 8.01 -0.21 8.66
CA SER A 185 7.00 -0.68 9.61
C SER A 185 5.86 0.33 9.82
N LEU A 186 6.18 1.63 9.93
CA LEU A 186 5.19 2.70 9.97
C LEU A 186 4.37 2.76 8.67
N TYR A 187 5.03 2.75 7.51
CA TYR A 187 4.37 2.75 6.21
C TYR A 187 3.38 1.60 6.08
N TYR A 188 3.79 0.37 6.39
CA TYR A 188 2.90 -0.78 6.34
C TYR A 188 1.76 -0.70 7.36
N SER A 189 2.00 -0.17 8.56
CA SER A 189 0.93 0.04 9.56
C SER A 189 -0.09 1.08 9.08
N VAL A 190 0.38 2.16 8.47
CA VAL A 190 -0.48 3.20 7.86
C VAL A 190 -1.28 2.61 6.70
N ARG A 191 -0.64 1.87 5.79
CA ARG A 191 -1.32 1.18 4.69
C ARG A 191 -2.38 0.21 5.18
N ALA A 192 -2.11 -0.53 6.25
CA ALA A 192 -3.08 -1.44 6.86
C ALA A 192 -4.29 -0.71 7.45
N LEU A 193 -4.05 0.40 8.14
CA LEU A 193 -5.10 1.20 8.79
C LEU A 193 -5.98 1.93 7.78
N MET A 194 -5.38 2.41 6.69
CA MET A 194 -6.00 3.25 5.66
C MET A 194 -6.41 2.45 4.42
N ALA A 195 -6.45 1.12 4.51
CA ALA A 195 -6.91 0.24 3.44
C ALA A 195 -8.39 0.50 3.13
N THR A 196 -8.79 0.35 1.86
CA THR A 196 -10.13 0.72 1.38
C THR A 196 -11.19 -0.33 1.67
N ASP A 197 -10.84 -1.61 1.54
CA ASP A 197 -11.83 -2.70 1.61
C ASP A 197 -11.81 -3.40 2.98
N ASP A 198 -10.64 -3.59 3.59
CA ASP A 198 -10.49 -4.27 4.89
C ASP A 198 -9.45 -3.57 5.79
N PRO A 199 -9.79 -2.41 6.39
CA PRO A 199 -8.87 -1.66 7.25
C PRO A 199 -8.64 -2.32 8.62
N ILE A 200 -7.38 -2.40 9.04
CA ILE A 200 -6.98 -3.03 10.31
C ILE A 200 -6.87 -1.97 11.42
N LYS A 201 -7.91 -1.84 12.25
CA LYS A 201 -7.94 -0.87 13.36
C LYS A 201 -6.80 -1.05 14.37
N MET A 202 -6.38 -2.29 14.63
CA MET A 202 -5.26 -2.58 15.55
C MET A 202 -3.92 -1.99 15.07
N ALA A 203 -3.78 -1.67 13.78
CA ALA A 203 -2.57 -1.06 13.25
C ALA A 203 -2.31 0.32 13.87
N LYS A 204 -3.34 1.02 14.37
CA LYS A 204 -3.17 2.27 15.11
C LYS A 204 -2.32 2.08 16.38
N ASN A 205 -2.58 1.02 17.15
CA ASN A 205 -1.78 0.70 18.34
C ASN A 205 -0.33 0.37 17.97
N ASN A 206 -0.11 -0.28 16.82
CA ASN A 206 1.23 -0.57 16.32
C ASN A 206 1.97 0.73 15.96
N ILE A 207 1.30 1.67 15.30
CA ILE A 207 1.86 3.01 14.99
C ILE A 207 2.24 3.72 16.29
N ASP A 208 1.32 3.83 17.24
CA ASP A 208 1.53 4.58 18.48
C ASP A 208 2.68 3.95 19.31
N SER A 209 2.72 2.61 19.41
CA SER A 209 3.82 1.90 20.09
C SER A 209 5.17 2.12 19.40
N LEU A 210 5.20 2.15 18.07
CA LEU A 210 6.43 2.33 17.30
C LEU A 210 6.94 3.77 17.38
N VAL A 211 6.04 4.76 17.27
CA VAL A 211 6.37 6.18 17.43
C VAL A 211 6.95 6.45 18.81
N ASN A 212 6.30 5.97 19.87
CA ASN A 212 6.77 6.16 21.25
C ASN A 212 8.15 5.53 21.51
N ARG A 213 8.47 4.44 20.83
CA ARG A 213 9.75 3.73 20.99
C ARG A 213 10.89 4.37 20.20
N CYS A 214 10.56 4.95 19.04
CA CYS A 214 11.56 5.37 18.06
C CYS A 214 11.71 6.88 17.91
N SER A 215 10.84 7.70 18.51
CA SER A 215 10.91 9.17 18.40
C SER A 215 12.29 9.73 18.76
N LEU A 216 12.90 9.24 19.84
CA LEU A 216 14.23 9.67 20.29
C LEU A 216 15.37 9.23 19.36
N MET A 217 15.17 8.18 18.56
CA MET A 217 16.21 7.57 17.72
C MET A 217 16.15 8.06 16.28
N ASN A 218 15.00 8.58 15.83
CA ASN A 218 14.81 9.05 14.48
C ASN A 218 14.19 10.45 14.46
N PRO A 219 14.97 11.50 14.12
CA PRO A 219 14.53 12.89 14.23
C PRO A 219 13.36 13.23 13.30
N ASN A 220 13.09 12.41 12.28
CA ASN A 220 12.00 12.65 11.35
C ASN A 220 10.63 12.15 11.86
N ILE A 221 10.57 11.47 13.00
CA ILE A 221 9.30 11.00 13.59
C ILE A 221 8.56 12.14 14.30
N GLU A 222 9.27 12.96 15.08
CA GLU A 222 8.64 14.03 15.88
C GLU A 222 7.92 15.09 15.02
N PRO A 223 8.50 15.62 13.92
CA PRO A 223 7.81 16.55 13.03
C PRO A 223 6.52 15.97 12.42
N LEU A 224 6.49 14.65 12.21
CA LEU A 224 5.34 13.96 11.62
C LEU A 224 4.23 13.68 12.63
N PHE A 225 4.57 13.30 13.87
CA PHE A 225 3.58 12.77 14.82
C PHE A 225 3.30 13.65 16.04
N LEU A 226 4.25 14.48 16.49
CA LEU A 226 4.18 15.14 17.81
C LEU A 226 3.85 16.64 17.76
N ASN A 227 3.35 17.14 16.62
CA ASN A 227 3.12 18.58 16.38
C ASN A 227 4.35 19.46 16.64
N ASP A 228 5.54 18.87 16.52
CA ASP A 228 6.78 19.60 16.67
C ASP A 228 7.09 20.39 15.38
N SER A 229 7.70 21.56 15.56
CA SER A 229 8.22 22.43 14.51
C SER A 229 9.63 22.02 14.04
N SER A 230 10.14 20.89 14.52
CA SER A 230 11.45 20.38 14.15
C SER A 230 11.61 20.20 12.64
N ILE A 231 12.85 20.41 12.19
CA ILE A 231 13.26 20.35 10.79
C ILE A 231 13.35 18.89 10.36
N ILE A 232 12.88 18.58 9.16
CA ILE A 232 13.04 17.25 8.56
C ILE A 232 14.47 17.11 8.04
N ASP A 233 15.17 16.08 8.51
CA ASP A 233 16.46 15.66 8.01
C ASP A 233 16.26 14.82 6.73
N ALA A 234 16.26 15.50 5.59
CA ALA A 234 16.04 14.91 4.27
C ALA A 234 17.08 13.83 3.92
N ASP A 235 18.31 13.96 4.42
CA ASP A 235 19.40 13.03 4.11
C ASP A 235 19.21 11.67 4.80
N ARG A 236 18.34 11.60 5.83
CA ARG A 236 17.93 10.36 6.52
C ARG A 236 16.67 9.71 5.94
N VAL A 237 16.08 10.28 4.89
CA VAL A 237 14.88 9.71 4.26
C VAL A 237 15.28 8.65 3.24
N GLU A 238 15.24 7.37 3.64
CA GLU A 238 15.61 6.24 2.78
C GLU A 238 14.61 6.00 1.63
N ASN A 239 13.32 6.31 1.85
CA ASN A 239 12.27 6.10 0.87
C ASN A 239 11.20 7.20 0.97
N TRP A 240 11.26 8.15 0.04
CA TRP A 240 10.33 9.29 -0.03
C TRP A 240 8.87 8.89 -0.25
N LEU A 241 8.59 7.77 -0.93
CA LEU A 241 7.21 7.31 -1.14
C LEU A 241 6.60 6.79 0.16
N HIS A 242 7.37 6.04 0.96
CA HIS A 242 6.92 5.62 2.28
C HIS A 242 6.72 6.84 3.20
N PHE A 243 7.67 7.78 3.14
CA PHE A 243 7.62 9.00 3.93
C PHE A 243 6.39 9.86 3.62
N ILE A 244 6.07 10.05 2.33
CA ILE A 244 4.90 10.85 1.93
C ILE A 244 3.58 10.20 2.34
N VAL A 245 3.48 8.87 2.27
CA VAL A 245 2.28 8.14 2.70
C VAL A 245 2.04 8.30 4.20
N ILE A 246 3.10 8.26 5.01
CA ILE A 246 3.02 8.52 6.45
C ILE A 246 2.62 9.98 6.69
N ALA A 247 3.22 10.93 5.95
CA ALA A 247 2.90 12.35 6.08
C ALA A 247 1.45 12.68 5.70
N ILE A 248 0.89 12.01 4.69
CA ILE A 248 -0.52 12.11 4.32
C ILE A 248 -1.40 11.64 5.47
N TYR A 249 -1.12 10.48 6.04
CA TYR A 249 -1.85 9.97 7.21
C TYR A 249 -1.79 10.92 8.42
N CYS A 250 -0.63 11.54 8.68
CA CYS A 250 -0.47 12.50 9.77
C CYS A 250 -0.99 13.91 9.47
N GLU A 251 -1.55 14.16 8.28
CA GLU A 251 -1.91 15.50 7.79
C GLU A 251 -0.75 16.51 7.84
N LYS A 252 0.50 16.03 7.65
CA LYS A 252 1.73 16.85 7.73
C LYS A 252 2.36 17.14 6.36
N LEU A 253 1.61 16.98 5.28
CA LEU A 253 2.13 17.19 3.92
C LEU A 253 2.78 18.58 3.74
N LYS A 254 2.20 19.63 4.34
CA LYS A 254 2.75 20.99 4.33
C LYS A 254 4.16 21.10 4.90
N ILE A 255 4.48 20.33 5.95
CA ILE A 255 5.80 20.34 6.58
C ILE A 255 6.80 19.61 5.69
N VAL A 256 6.38 18.53 5.03
CA VAL A 256 7.23 17.67 4.21
C VAL A 256 7.54 18.26 2.83
N LEU A 257 6.58 18.98 2.23
CA LEU A 257 6.65 19.41 0.84
C LEU A 257 7.90 20.26 0.49
N PRO A 258 8.36 21.24 1.32
CA PRO A 258 9.57 22.00 1.03
C PRO A 258 10.82 21.12 0.89
N TYR A 259 10.95 20.08 1.72
CA TYR A 259 12.08 19.16 1.69
C TYR A 259 12.01 18.23 0.48
N LEU A 260 10.82 17.73 0.15
CA LEU A 260 10.57 16.91 -1.03
C LEU A 260 10.90 17.69 -2.33
N ILE A 261 10.48 18.95 -2.40
CA ILE A 261 10.76 19.87 -3.52
C ILE A 261 12.27 20.12 -3.65
N LYS A 262 12.94 20.44 -2.55
CA LYS A 262 14.39 20.66 -2.55
C LYS A 262 15.13 19.42 -3.03
N GLU A 263 14.73 18.24 -2.57
CA GLU A 263 15.36 16.99 -2.97
C GLU A 263 15.05 16.64 -4.44
N LEU A 264 13.83 16.92 -4.91
CA LEU A 264 13.45 16.78 -6.31
C LEU A 264 14.30 17.69 -7.21
N ASP A 265 14.51 18.93 -6.77
CA ASP A 265 15.31 19.91 -7.50
C ASP A 265 16.78 19.49 -7.67
N LYS A 266 17.38 18.95 -6.59
CA LYS A 266 18.72 18.34 -6.65
C LYS A 266 18.77 17.19 -7.66
N ASN A 267 17.73 16.37 -7.72
CA ASN A 267 17.65 15.21 -8.62
C ASN A 267 17.33 15.56 -10.08
N LEU A 268 16.81 16.76 -10.32
CA LEU A 268 16.58 17.32 -11.64
C LEU A 268 17.79 18.11 -12.19
N THR A 269 18.92 18.10 -11.49
CA THR A 269 20.11 18.85 -11.92
C THR A 269 20.60 18.35 -13.28
N ILE A 270 20.53 19.25 -14.26
CA ILE A 270 21.06 19.08 -15.61
C ILE A 270 22.59 19.15 -15.49
N GLU A 271 23.28 18.00 -15.43
CA GLU A 271 24.71 18.01 -15.68
C GLU A 271 24.92 18.26 -17.18
N PRO A 272 25.59 19.35 -17.60
CA PRO A 272 25.94 19.54 -19.00
C PRO A 272 26.96 18.47 -19.38
N LYS A 273 26.51 17.41 -20.05
CA LYS A 273 27.45 16.52 -20.76
C LYS A 273 28.02 17.25 -21.96
N LYS A 274 29.20 16.78 -22.39
CA LYS A 274 30.01 17.28 -23.52
C LYS A 274 29.12 17.75 -24.70
N PRO A 275 29.53 18.80 -25.45
CA PRO A 275 28.69 19.56 -26.39
C PRO A 275 27.95 18.78 -27.49
N ASN A 276 28.17 17.48 -27.65
CA ASN A 276 27.56 16.67 -28.70
C ASN A 276 26.66 15.52 -28.19
N GLU A 277 26.46 15.37 -26.87
CA GLU A 277 25.55 14.37 -26.30
C GLU A 277 24.68 15.00 -25.20
N ASN A 278 23.67 15.77 -25.59
CA ASN A 278 22.62 16.26 -24.69
C ASN A 278 21.63 15.15 -24.32
N ILE A 279 22.11 13.96 -23.98
CA ILE A 279 21.26 12.93 -23.38
C ILE A 279 21.22 13.21 -21.88
N LEU A 280 20.17 13.91 -21.49
CA LEU A 280 19.85 14.12 -20.10
C LEU A 280 19.36 12.81 -19.49
N ILE A 281 20.16 12.25 -18.59
CA ILE A 281 19.82 11.04 -17.84
C ILE A 281 19.69 11.46 -16.38
N PRO A 282 18.48 11.60 -15.84
CA PRO A 282 18.27 11.76 -14.41
C PRO A 282 19.00 10.63 -13.66
N LYS A 283 19.64 10.94 -12.53
CA LYS A 283 20.19 9.91 -11.63
C LYS A 283 18.99 9.19 -10.98
N PHE A 284 18.45 8.18 -11.66
CA PHE A 284 17.21 7.50 -11.28
C PHE A 284 17.30 6.64 -10.02
N ASP A 285 18.48 6.53 -9.39
CA ASP A 285 18.65 5.79 -8.14
C ASP A 285 18.42 6.65 -6.88
N THR A 286 17.49 7.61 -6.92
CA THR A 286 16.89 8.27 -5.74
C THR A 286 15.46 7.75 -5.47
N LYS A 287 15.38 6.44 -5.70
CA LYS A 287 14.35 5.39 -5.62
C LYS A 287 12.88 5.73 -5.81
N TRP A 288 12.30 6.74 -5.17
CA TRP A 288 10.87 7.02 -5.37
C TRP A 288 10.50 8.49 -5.18
N ILE A 289 11.46 9.41 -5.32
CA ILE A 289 11.19 10.83 -5.09
C ILE A 289 10.14 11.42 -6.05
N PHE A 290 10.24 11.08 -7.33
CA PHE A 290 9.27 11.53 -8.34
C PHE A 290 7.87 10.97 -8.05
N SER A 291 7.77 9.68 -7.70
CA SER A 291 6.51 9.07 -7.29
C SER A 291 5.93 9.70 -6.02
N ALA A 292 6.79 10.04 -5.06
CA ALA A 292 6.35 10.75 -3.85
C ALA A 292 5.80 12.13 -4.17
N MET A 293 6.42 12.85 -5.12
CA MET A 293 5.92 14.15 -5.60
C MET A 293 4.58 14.00 -6.33
N ASP A 294 4.44 13.01 -7.21
CA ASP A 294 3.20 12.74 -7.93
C ASP A 294 2.03 12.50 -6.96
N VAL A 295 2.25 11.63 -5.97
CA VAL A 295 1.31 11.30 -4.90
C VAL A 295 0.99 12.52 -4.02
N ALA A 296 2.00 13.32 -3.66
CA ALA A 296 1.80 14.55 -2.91
C ALA A 296 0.84 15.48 -3.66
N ILE A 297 1.10 15.74 -4.95
CA ILE A 297 0.28 16.66 -5.74
C ILE A 297 -1.15 16.11 -5.92
N ASP A 298 -1.34 14.80 -6.08
CA ASP A 298 -2.68 14.19 -6.14
C ASP A 298 -3.52 14.50 -4.91
N ILE A 299 -2.93 14.38 -3.71
CA ILE A 299 -3.62 14.72 -2.46
C ILE A 299 -3.98 16.20 -2.41
N ILE A 300 -3.07 17.08 -2.83
CA ILE A 300 -3.30 18.54 -2.83
C ILE A 300 -4.43 18.91 -3.80
N LEU A 301 -4.40 18.35 -5.01
CA LEU A 301 -5.39 18.65 -6.06
C LEU A 301 -6.76 18.03 -5.75
N SER A 302 -6.80 16.90 -5.03
CA SER A 302 -8.07 16.27 -4.61
C SER A 302 -8.78 17.04 -3.49
N HIS A 303 -8.08 17.90 -2.75
CA HIS A 303 -8.62 18.67 -1.62
C HIS A 303 -8.42 20.18 -1.80
N PRO A 304 -8.99 20.80 -2.86
CA PRO A 304 -8.75 22.19 -3.21
C PRO A 304 -9.36 23.19 -2.21
N SER A 305 -10.21 22.76 -1.28
CA SER A 305 -10.81 23.59 -0.25
C SER A 305 -10.04 23.62 1.08
N ASP A 306 -9.01 22.78 1.26
CA ASP A 306 -8.31 22.72 2.53
C ASP A 306 -7.42 23.97 2.74
N GLU A 307 -7.88 24.87 3.60
CA GLU A 307 -7.16 26.10 3.97
C GLU A 307 -5.77 25.79 4.56
N LYS A 308 -5.57 24.60 5.15
CA LYS A 308 -4.25 24.19 5.72
C LYS A 308 -3.15 24.17 4.66
N LEU A 309 -3.48 23.93 3.39
CA LEU A 309 -2.55 23.94 2.26
C LEU A 309 -2.43 25.29 1.56
N SER A 310 -3.28 26.27 1.89
CA SER A 310 -3.33 27.56 1.19
C SER A 310 -2.16 28.51 1.50
N SER A 311 -1.39 28.22 2.55
CA SER A 311 -0.28 29.07 3.01
C SER A 311 1.10 28.55 2.56
N ILE A 312 1.14 27.63 1.58
CA ILE A 312 2.41 27.08 1.11
C ILE A 312 3.05 28.11 0.17
N GLU A 313 4.10 28.77 0.66
CA GLU A 313 4.89 29.75 -0.11
C GLU A 313 5.99 29.05 -0.91
N LEU A 314 5.61 28.21 -1.89
CA LEU A 314 6.55 27.44 -2.73
C LEU A 314 6.40 27.73 -4.24
N ASP A 315 5.71 28.82 -4.61
CA ASP A 315 5.40 29.10 -6.02
C ASP A 315 6.65 29.23 -6.89
N LYS A 316 7.72 29.83 -6.34
CA LYS A 316 8.97 30.02 -7.07
C LYS A 316 9.62 28.67 -7.35
N GLU A 317 9.76 27.85 -6.32
CA GLU A 317 10.38 26.53 -6.40
C GLU A 317 9.58 25.59 -7.31
N LEU A 318 8.24 25.61 -7.23
CA LEU A 318 7.36 24.85 -8.12
C LEU A 318 7.50 25.30 -9.57
N SER A 319 7.60 26.61 -9.81
CA SER A 319 7.80 27.18 -11.15
C SER A 319 9.18 26.79 -11.72
N ASP A 320 10.21 26.82 -10.88
CA ASP A 320 11.58 26.45 -11.26
C ASP A 320 11.65 24.95 -11.64
N ILE A 321 11.07 24.05 -10.83
CA ILE A 321 10.97 22.61 -11.13
C ILE A 321 10.20 22.38 -12.43
N LYS A 322 9.05 23.04 -12.60
CA LYS A 322 8.25 22.92 -13.83
C LYS A 322 9.05 23.39 -15.06
N GLY A 323 9.81 24.47 -14.95
CA GLY A 323 10.69 24.96 -16.01
C GLY A 323 11.74 23.91 -16.41
N LYS A 324 12.38 23.27 -15.40
CA LYS A 324 13.33 22.16 -15.62
C LYS A 324 12.67 20.97 -16.31
N LEU A 325 11.49 20.55 -15.84
CA LEU A 325 10.72 19.45 -16.45
C LEU A 325 10.28 19.74 -17.89
N THR A 326 9.88 20.97 -18.18
CA THR A 326 9.49 21.38 -19.53
C THR A 326 10.66 21.26 -20.52
N ILE A 327 11.86 21.68 -20.11
CA ILE A 327 13.08 21.51 -20.92
C ILE A 327 13.38 20.02 -21.15
N LEU A 328 13.25 19.22 -20.10
CA LEU A 328 13.43 17.76 -20.09
C LEU A 328 12.50 17.00 -21.03
N LEU A 329 11.29 17.52 -21.21
CA LEU A 329 10.21 16.88 -21.97
C LEU A 329 10.12 17.39 -23.42
N LYS A 330 10.86 18.46 -23.79
CA LYS A 330 10.74 19.17 -25.08
C LYS A 330 10.83 18.27 -26.31
N ASP A 331 11.67 17.24 -26.26
CA ASP A 331 11.93 16.34 -27.41
C ASP A 331 11.25 14.96 -27.26
N LYS A 332 10.44 14.77 -26.22
CA LYS A 332 9.75 13.50 -25.97
C LYS A 332 8.35 13.55 -26.56
N THR A 333 8.18 12.87 -27.69
CA THR A 333 6.87 12.54 -28.28
C THR A 333 6.16 11.45 -27.44
N CYS A 334 5.97 11.71 -26.15
CA CYS A 334 5.13 10.84 -25.35
C CYS A 334 3.67 11.15 -25.71
N THR A 335 2.92 10.12 -26.06
CA THR A 335 1.55 10.27 -26.53
C THR A 335 0.67 10.67 -25.34
N ALA A 336 0.03 11.84 -25.42
CA ALA A 336 -0.80 12.41 -24.34
C ALA A 336 -1.98 11.49 -23.94
N ASP A 337 -2.34 10.55 -24.80
CA ASP A 337 -3.34 9.49 -24.57
C ASP A 337 -2.95 8.53 -23.41
N LYS A 338 -1.67 8.45 -23.02
CA LYS A 338 -1.18 7.53 -21.98
C LYS A 338 -1.13 8.14 -20.58
N VAL A 339 -1.44 9.43 -20.40
CA VAL A 339 -1.35 10.09 -19.07
C VAL A 339 -2.27 9.44 -18.04
N GLY A 340 -3.42 8.90 -18.48
CA GLY A 340 -4.40 8.20 -17.64
C GLY A 340 -4.03 6.75 -17.25
N LEU A 341 -2.89 6.21 -17.67
CA LEU A 341 -2.47 4.86 -17.27
C LEU A 341 -1.93 4.86 -15.84
N ALA A 342 -2.22 3.85 -15.03
CA ALA A 342 -1.58 3.71 -13.72
C ALA A 342 -0.07 3.46 -13.87
N LEU A 343 0.74 4.13 -13.05
CA LEU A 343 2.18 3.96 -12.95
C LEU A 343 2.53 3.03 -11.80
N LYS A 344 3.79 2.60 -11.74
CA LYS A 344 4.29 1.64 -10.75
C LYS A 344 3.91 1.99 -9.30
N HIS A 345 4.01 3.27 -8.90
CA HIS A 345 3.63 3.68 -7.54
C HIS A 345 2.12 3.70 -7.31
N ASP A 346 1.31 3.91 -8.37
CA ASP A 346 -0.16 3.83 -8.29
C ASP A 346 -0.58 2.38 -7.98
N TYR A 347 0.03 1.37 -8.61
CA TYR A 347 -0.19 -0.04 -8.27
C TYR A 347 0.23 -0.32 -6.81
N LEU A 348 1.39 0.19 -6.39
CA LEU A 348 1.87 -0.01 -5.02
C LEU A 348 0.90 0.60 -3.99
N LEU A 349 0.32 1.76 -4.28
CA LEU A 349 -0.59 2.48 -3.40
C LEU A 349 -2.06 2.22 -3.68
N TYR A 350 -2.38 1.30 -4.60
CA TYR A 350 -3.77 0.94 -4.88
C TYR A 350 -4.48 0.55 -3.58
N GLY A 351 -5.74 0.97 -3.47
CA GLY A 351 -6.53 0.76 -2.27
C GLY A 351 -6.10 1.52 -1.01
N PHE A 352 -5.16 2.47 -1.09
CA PHE A 352 -4.92 3.46 -0.03
C PHE A 352 -6.00 4.54 -0.06
N SER A 353 -6.86 4.58 0.97
CA SER A 353 -8.08 5.40 0.96
C SER A 353 -7.89 6.90 0.70
N PRO A 354 -6.82 7.59 1.15
CA PRO A 354 -6.60 8.99 0.80
C PRO A 354 -6.42 9.26 -0.71
N LEU A 355 -6.01 8.26 -1.48
CA LEU A 355 -5.83 8.35 -2.94
C LEU A 355 -6.99 7.78 -3.73
N LYS A 356 -8.10 7.38 -3.08
CA LYS A 356 -9.22 6.72 -3.74
C LYS A 356 -9.77 7.51 -4.93
N GLU A 357 -9.98 8.81 -4.77
CA GLU A 357 -10.51 9.66 -5.85
C GLU A 357 -9.50 9.86 -6.99
N ALA A 358 -8.21 10.03 -6.66
CA ALA A 358 -7.14 10.12 -7.65
C ALA A 358 -7.01 8.83 -8.47
N HIS A 359 -7.15 7.66 -7.84
CA HIS A 359 -7.05 6.38 -8.53
C HIS A 359 -8.28 6.05 -9.39
N LYS A 360 -9.47 6.62 -9.13
CA LYS A 360 -10.67 6.38 -9.96
C LYS A 360 -10.51 6.84 -11.41
N VAL A 361 -9.65 7.83 -11.67
CA VAL A 361 -9.42 8.36 -13.01
C VAL A 361 -8.28 7.64 -13.74
N LEU A 362 -7.63 6.66 -13.10
CA LEU A 362 -6.52 5.90 -13.66
C LEU A 362 -6.97 4.55 -14.22
N SER A 363 -6.32 4.11 -15.29
CA SER A 363 -6.47 2.78 -15.87
C SER A 363 -5.37 1.85 -15.37
N PHE A 364 -5.73 0.90 -14.51
CA PHE A 364 -4.84 -0.16 -14.02
C PHE A 364 -4.76 -1.31 -15.02
N SER A 365 -3.99 -1.11 -16.08
CA SER A 365 -3.70 -2.08 -17.15
C SER A 365 -2.40 -2.86 -16.90
N GLU A 366 -1.75 -3.36 -17.94
CA GLU A 366 -0.44 -4.02 -17.81
C GLU A 366 0.63 -3.05 -17.27
N PRO A 367 1.61 -3.56 -16.51
CA PRO A 367 2.73 -2.77 -16.04
C PRO A 367 3.58 -2.26 -17.21
N LEU A 368 3.95 -0.99 -17.13
CA LEU A 368 4.81 -0.34 -18.12
C LEU A 368 6.27 -0.75 -17.91
N ASP A 369 7.06 -0.76 -18.99
CA ASP A 369 8.51 -0.86 -18.87
C ASP A 369 9.06 0.34 -18.08
N ASP A 370 10.19 0.16 -17.39
CA ASP A 370 10.71 1.16 -16.46
C ASP A 370 11.03 2.50 -17.16
N LEU A 371 11.43 2.50 -18.44
CA LEU A 371 11.73 3.72 -19.20
C LEU A 371 10.44 4.49 -19.51
N LEU A 372 9.41 3.81 -20.04
CA LEU A 372 8.12 4.42 -20.34
C LEU A 372 7.41 4.91 -19.08
N ASN A 373 7.41 4.10 -18.00
CA ASN A 373 6.87 4.48 -16.70
C ASN A 373 7.48 5.79 -16.20
N THR A 374 8.80 5.91 -16.34
CA THR A 374 9.55 7.10 -15.92
C THR A 374 9.23 8.32 -16.78
N GLN A 375 9.13 8.17 -18.10
CA GLN A 375 8.76 9.27 -18.99
C GLN A 375 7.35 9.80 -18.68
N LEU A 376 6.39 8.89 -18.48
CA LEU A 376 5.02 9.25 -18.13
C LEU A 376 4.93 9.88 -16.73
N LEU A 377 5.73 9.42 -15.77
CA LEU A 377 5.81 10.03 -14.43
C LEU A 377 6.24 11.49 -14.51
N LEU A 378 7.30 11.80 -15.26
CA LEU A 378 7.78 13.18 -15.42
C LEU A 378 6.74 14.06 -16.13
N LEU A 379 6.10 13.54 -17.17
CA LEU A 379 5.02 14.25 -17.88
C LEU A 379 3.85 14.56 -16.96
N ARG A 380 3.40 13.58 -16.19
CA ARG A 380 2.29 13.72 -15.24
C ARG A 380 2.60 14.73 -14.15
N ILE A 381 3.80 14.70 -13.56
CA ILE A 381 4.22 15.69 -12.57
C ILE A 381 4.22 17.08 -13.20
N ASN A 382 4.72 17.25 -14.42
CA ASN A 382 4.73 18.54 -15.12
C ASN A 382 3.31 19.12 -15.31
N GLU A 383 2.35 18.31 -15.76
CA GLU A 383 0.95 18.72 -15.91
C GLU A 383 0.26 19.03 -14.57
N LYS A 384 0.54 18.23 -13.54
CA LYS A 384 -0.01 18.44 -12.20
C LYS A 384 0.57 19.70 -11.54
N LEU A 385 1.84 20.01 -11.77
CA LEU A 385 2.47 21.25 -11.32
C LEU A 385 1.86 22.49 -11.97
N GLU A 386 1.55 22.45 -13.27
CA GLU A 386 0.79 23.51 -13.96
C GLU A 386 -0.53 23.80 -13.22
N LYS A 387 -1.33 22.76 -12.99
CA LYS A 387 -2.62 22.87 -12.29
C LYS A 387 -2.46 23.41 -10.88
N LEU A 388 -1.44 22.94 -10.15
CA LEU A 388 -1.14 23.37 -8.79
C LEU A 388 -0.77 24.86 -8.74
N ILE A 389 0.08 25.34 -9.65
CA ILE A 389 0.49 26.75 -9.73
C ILE A 389 -0.70 27.66 -10.06
N VAL A 390 -1.59 27.25 -10.98
CA VAL A 390 -2.82 28.00 -11.26
C VAL A 390 -3.67 28.11 -10.00
N LEU A 391 -3.87 26.99 -9.30
CA LEU A 391 -4.67 26.93 -8.08
C LEU A 391 -4.07 27.76 -6.93
N THR A 392 -2.74 27.80 -6.75
CA THR A 392 -2.10 28.66 -5.74
C THR A 392 -2.26 30.14 -6.09
N ASN A 393 -2.13 30.52 -7.35
CA ASN A 393 -2.33 31.89 -7.82
C ASN A 393 -3.77 32.37 -7.58
N GLU A 394 -4.78 31.55 -7.93
CA GLU A 394 -6.19 31.86 -7.67
C GLU A 394 -6.47 32.09 -6.17
N ARG A 395 -5.90 31.23 -5.30
CA ARG A 395 -6.02 31.38 -3.85
C ARG A 395 -5.37 32.67 -3.35
N LYS A 396 -4.18 33.03 -3.87
CA LYS A 396 -3.50 34.29 -3.52
C LYS A 396 -4.35 35.51 -3.90
N VAL A 397 -4.97 35.49 -5.07
CA VAL A 397 -5.89 36.56 -5.50
C VAL A 397 -7.09 36.64 -4.55
N LYS A 398 -7.75 35.51 -4.25
CA LYS A 398 -8.88 35.46 -3.31
C LYS A 398 -8.50 35.98 -1.91
N ASN A 399 -7.32 35.61 -1.40
CA ASN A 399 -6.84 36.06 -0.09
C ASN A 399 -6.49 37.55 -0.07
N ARG A 400 -5.90 38.08 -1.16
CA ARG A 400 -5.68 39.54 -1.30
C ARG A 400 -7.00 40.29 -1.28
N VAL A 401 -8.01 39.83 -2.03
CA VAL A 401 -9.35 40.45 -2.04
C VAL A 401 -10.01 40.39 -0.66
N LYS A 402 -9.97 39.24 0.03
CA LYS A 402 -10.47 39.11 1.41
C LYS A 402 -9.77 40.07 2.37
N LYS A 403 -8.44 40.18 2.29
CA LYS A 403 -7.65 41.09 3.12
C LYS A 403 -8.01 42.56 2.85
N SER A 404 -8.09 42.97 1.59
CA SER A 404 -8.51 44.32 1.20
C SER A 404 -9.93 44.66 1.68
N ARG A 405 -10.87 43.70 1.57
CA ARG A 405 -12.23 43.87 2.10
C ARG A 405 -12.25 44.02 3.62
N ASN A 406 -11.48 43.22 4.35
CA ASN A 406 -11.38 43.32 5.80
C ASN A 406 -10.78 44.65 6.26
N ILE A 407 -9.74 45.13 5.57
CA ILE A 407 -9.15 46.46 5.83
C ILE A 407 -10.18 47.57 5.59
N ALA A 408 -10.93 47.50 4.48
CA ALA A 408 -11.98 48.48 4.17
C ALA A 408 -13.10 48.48 5.24
N LEU A 409 -13.54 47.30 5.69
CA LEU A 409 -14.55 47.18 6.74
C LEU A 409 -14.06 47.71 8.08
N GLN A 410 -12.81 47.43 8.47
CA GLN A 410 -12.21 47.96 9.69
C GLN A 410 -12.10 49.49 9.65
N SER A 411 -11.75 50.06 8.49
CA SER A 411 -11.71 51.51 8.31
C SER A 411 -13.09 52.16 8.49
N ILE A 412 -14.16 51.54 7.97
CA ILE A 412 -15.54 52.01 8.14
C ILE A 412 -15.97 51.92 9.61
N LEU A 413 -15.70 50.80 10.29
CA LEU A 413 -16.10 50.61 11.69
C LEU A 413 -15.33 51.53 12.66
N GLY A 414 -14.03 51.73 12.43
CA GLY A 414 -13.21 52.64 13.24
C GLY A 414 -13.66 54.11 13.17
N SER A 415 -14.22 54.53 12.03
CA SER A 415 -14.74 55.90 11.87
C SER A 415 -16.03 56.21 12.64
N LYS A 416 -16.74 55.19 13.14
CA LYS A 416 -18.02 55.35 13.87
C LYS A 416 -17.88 55.36 15.40
N GLY A 417 -16.68 55.07 15.94
CA GLY A 417 -16.45 54.97 17.39
C GLY A 417 -15.91 56.25 18.05
N SER A 418 -15.69 57.32 17.29
CA SER A 418 -15.05 58.56 17.74
C SER A 418 -15.96 59.80 17.63
N SER A 419 -17.28 59.60 17.52
CA SER A 419 -18.30 60.65 17.54
C SER A 419 -19.13 60.63 18.81
#